data_AF-A0A5C8A1G1-F1
#
_entry.id   AF-A0A5C8A1G1-F1
#
_cell.length_a   1.000
_cell.length_b   1.000
_cell.length_c   1.000
_cell.angle_alpha   90.00
_cell.angle_beta   90.00
_cell.angle_gamma   90.00
#
_symmetry.space_group_name_H-M   'P 1'
#
loop_
_entity.id
_entity.type
_entity.pdbx_description
1 polymer ?
#
loop_
_entity_poly.entity_id
_entity_poly.type
_entity_poly.pdbx_seq_one_letter_code
_entity_poly.pdbx_strand_id
1 'polypeptide(L)' 'MSGRFFGTINPANEQKLARIAQAGEADVDAAVKAARKAYDTVWCRMPVAEGGKWYGRIGWPWQRTDY' A
#
# COMPACT_ATOMS: atom_id res chain seq x y z
N MET A 1 0.38 2.97 16.09
CA MET A 1 -0.51 1.84 15.77
C MET A 1 -1.62 1.75 16.79
N SER A 2 -2.85 2.02 16.36
CA SER A 2 -4.03 2.03 17.24
C SER A 2 -4.45 0.63 17.76
N GLY A 3 -3.83 -0.46 17.28
CA GLY A 3 -4.09 -1.84 17.74
C GLY A 3 -5.49 -2.38 17.41
N ARG A 4 -6.32 -1.59 16.71
CA ARG A 4 -7.67 -1.98 16.29
C ARG A 4 -7.61 -2.80 15.01
N PHE A 5 -8.51 -3.75 14.89
CA PHE A 5 -8.61 -4.63 13.73
C PHE A 5 -10.08 -4.91 13.42
N PHE A 6 -10.46 -4.87 12.14
CA PHE A 6 -11.79 -5.23 11.68
C PHE A 6 -11.76 -6.52 10.85
N GLY A 7 -12.87 -7.26 10.86
CA GLY A 7 -13.02 -8.47 10.05
C GLY A 7 -13.49 -8.11 8.64
N THR A 8 -12.85 -8.69 7.63
CA THR A 8 -13.38 -8.68 6.26
C THR A 8 -14.29 -9.89 6.09
N ILE A 9 -15.52 -9.66 5.65
CA ILE A 9 -16.52 -10.69 5.44
C ILE A 9 -16.67 -10.94 3.94
N ASN A 10 -16.78 -12.20 3.55
CA ASN A 10 -17.05 -12.60 2.17
C ASN A 10 -18.51 -12.27 1.80
N PRO A 11 -18.77 -11.46 0.76
CA PRO A 11 -20.14 -11.12 0.37
C PRO A 11 -20.94 -12.29 -0.21
N ALA A 12 -20.28 -13.40 -0.61
CA ALA A 12 -20.95 -14.55 -1.21
C ALA A 12 -21.48 -15.57 -0.19
N ASN A 13 -20.92 -15.61 1.02
CA ASN A 13 -21.29 -16.63 2.03
C ASN A 13 -21.23 -16.13 3.49
N GLU A 14 -21.04 -14.83 3.69
CA GLU A 14 -20.95 -14.16 5.00
C GLU A 14 -19.86 -14.71 5.95
N GLN A 15 -18.93 -15.53 5.44
CA GLN A 15 -17.83 -16.05 6.23
C GLN A 15 -16.69 -15.02 6.35
N LYS A 16 -15.99 -15.04 7.47
CA LYS A 16 -14.85 -14.16 7.72
C LYS A 16 -13.64 -14.59 6.89
N LEU A 17 -13.15 -13.70 6.03
CA LEU A 17 -11.98 -13.93 5.17
C LEU A 17 -10.67 -13.63 5.89
N ALA A 18 -10.59 -12.47 6.54
CA ALA A 18 -9.36 -11.99 7.16
C ALA A 18 -9.64 -10.97 8.27
N ARG A 19 -8.61 -10.64 9.04
CA ARG A 19 -8.62 -9.57 10.04
C ARG A 19 -7.62 -8.51 9.62
N ILE A 20 -8.10 -7.32 9.29
CA ILE A 20 -7.30 -6.20 8.77
C ILE A 20 -7.06 -5.18 9.88
N ALA A 21 -5.83 -4.70 10.02
CA ALA A 21 -5.49 -3.64 10.96
C ALA A 21 -6.19 -2.33 10.56
N GLN A 22 -6.85 -1.68 11.51
CA GLN A 22 -7.50 -0.40 11.31
C GLN A 22 -6.49 0.71 11.61
N ALA A 23 -6.06 1.41 10.57
CA ALA A 23 -5.21 2.60 10.72
C ALA A 23 -5.98 3.70 11.47
N GLY A 24 -5.38 4.25 12.52
CA GLY A 24 -5.88 5.46 13.20
C GLY A 24 -5.20 6.72 12.68
N GLU A 25 -5.62 7.88 13.20
CA GLU A 25 -5.06 9.19 12.83
C GLU A 25 -3.52 9.25 12.95
N ALA A 26 -2.97 8.75 14.06
CA ALA A 26 -1.51 8.70 14.24
C ALA A 26 -0.78 7.81 13.22
N ASP A 27 -1.44 6.76 12.71
CA ASP A 27 -0.86 5.88 11.69
C ASP A 27 -0.89 6.57 10.32
N VAL A 28 -1.94 7.35 10.04
CA VAL A 28 -2.05 8.19 8.84
C VAL A 28 -0.97 9.28 8.86
N ASP A 29 -0.82 9.99 9.97
CA ASP A 29 0.20 11.04 10.12
C ASP A 29 1.62 10.49 9.92
N ALA A 30 1.91 9.32 10.49
CA ALA A 30 3.20 8.66 10.29
C ALA A 30 3.42 8.29 8.82
N ALA A 31 2.40 7.77 8.14
CA ALA A 31 2.47 7.42 6.72
C ALA A 31 2.70 8.67 5.84
N VAL A 32 2.00 9.78 6.11
CA VAL A 32 2.15 11.04 5.38
C VAL A 32 3.55 11.61 5.57
N LYS A 33 4.07 11.63 6.81
CA LYS A 33 5.44 12.09 7.10
C LYS A 33 6.48 11.23 6.37
N ALA A 34 6.31 9.91 6.36
CA ALA A 34 7.20 9.00 5.65
C ALA A 34 7.16 9.23 4.13
N ALA A 35 5.96 9.35 3.56
CA ALA A 35 5.77 9.63 2.14
C ALA A 35 6.41 10.96 1.73
N ARG A 36 6.20 12.01 2.53
CA ARG A 36 6.80 13.33 2.28
C ARG A 36 8.32 13.28 2.31
N LYS A 37 8.90 12.62 3.31
CA LYS A 37 10.36 12.43 3.40
C LYS A 37 10.91 11.71 2.17
N ALA A 38 10.28 10.60 1.77
CA ALA A 38 10.71 9.84 0.59
C ALA A 38 10.63 10.66 -0.70
N TYR A 39 9.60 11.50 -0.84
CA TYR A 39 9.48 12.44 -1.95
C TYR A 39 10.62 13.46 -1.96
N ASP A 40 10.82 14.16 -0.84
CA ASP A 40 11.79 15.27 -0.76
C ASP A 40 13.25 14.81 -0.91
N THR A 41 13.58 13.57 -0.51
CA THR A 41 14.97 13.08 -0.51
C THR A 41 15.34 12.21 -1.69
N VAL A 42 14.43 11.35 -2.16
CA VAL A 42 14.75 10.30 -3.15
C VAL A 42 13.91 10.47 -4.41
N TRP A 43 12.59 10.43 -4.28
CA TRP A 43 11.73 10.32 -5.47
C TRP A 43 11.72 11.57 -6.34
N CYS A 44 11.76 12.78 -5.78
CA CYS A 44 11.70 14.00 -6.58
C CYS A 44 12.96 14.24 -7.43
N ARG A 45 14.08 13.64 -7.05
CA ARG A 45 15.38 13.78 -7.74
C ARG A 45 15.65 12.63 -8.71
N MET A 46 14.80 11.59 -8.71
CA MET A 46 15.04 10.41 -9.51
C MET A 46 14.70 10.67 -10.99
N PRO A 47 15.58 10.28 -11.93
CA PRO A 47 15.28 10.37 -13.35
C PRO A 47 14.06 9.52 -13.72
N VAL A 48 13.21 10.04 -14.62
CA VAL A 48 11.97 9.38 -15.08
C VAL A 48 12.22 7.96 -15.59
N ALA A 49 13.34 7.74 -16.28
CA ALA A 49 13.74 6.42 -16.80
C ALA A 49 14.01 5.39 -15.69
N GLU A 50 14.46 5.83 -14.52
CA GLU A 50 14.69 4.96 -13.37
C GLU A 50 13.41 4.72 -12.57
N GLY A 51 12.56 5.75 -12.44
CA GLY A 51 11.19 5.63 -11.89
C GLY A 51 10.31 4.64 -12.68
N GLY A 52 10.39 4.67 -14.01
CA GLY A 52 9.65 3.77 -14.91
C GLY A 52 9.94 2.28 -14.66
N LYS A 53 11.17 1.93 -14.27
CA LYS A 53 11.55 0.54 -13.94
C LYS A 53 10.79 0.01 -12.73
N TRP A 54 10.51 0.86 -11.74
CA TRP A 54 9.76 0.47 -10.55
C TRP A 54 8.30 0.15 -10.88
N TYR A 55 7.66 0.96 -11.72
CA TYR A 55 6.31 0.68 -12.22
C TYR A 55 6.23 -0.64 -12.99
N GLY A 56 7.19 -0.91 -13.87
CA GLY A 56 7.28 -2.20 -14.57
C GLY A 56 7.46 -3.37 -13.60
N ARG A 57 8.30 -3.22 -12.57
CA ARG A 57 8.58 -4.27 -11.58
C ARG A 57 7.36 -4.60 -10.70
N ILE A 58 6.55 -3.60 -10.34
CA ILE A 58 5.32 -3.84 -9.56
C ILE A 58 4.17 -4.32 -10.44
N GLY A 59 4.07 -3.87 -11.69
CA GLY A 59 2.95 -4.17 -12.59
C GLY A 59 3.05 -5.53 -13.28
N TRP A 60 4.26 -5.94 -13.67
CA TRP A 60 4.50 -7.20 -14.39
C TRP A 60 3.99 -8.47 -13.67
N PRO A 61 4.10 -8.60 -12.33
CA PRO A 61 3.52 -9.72 -11.61
C PRO A 61 2.00 -9.85 -11.78
N TRP A 62 1.26 -8.74 -11.79
CA TRP A 62 -0.21 -8.73 -11.93
C TRP A 62 -0.68 -9.12 -13.33
N GLN A 63 0.14 -8.91 -14.36
CA GLN A 63 -0.18 -9.32 -15.73
C GLN A 63 0.12 -10.80 -16.00
N ARG A 64 0.97 -11.43 -15.19
CA ARG A 64 1.29 -12.87 -15.29
C ARG A 64 0.39 -13.75 -14.43
N THR A 65 -0.22 -13.18 -13.42
CA THR A 65 -1.25 -13.86 -12.63
C THR A 65 -2.58 -13.51 -13.27
N ASP A 66 -2.97 -14.29 -14.27
CA ASP A 66 -4.31 -14.20 -14.87
C ASP A 66 -5.35 -14.37 -13.75
N TYR A 67 -6.07 -13.29 -13.44
CA TYR A 67 -7.26 -13.27 -12.58
C TYR A 67 -8.50 -13.27 -13.46
#